data_AF-A0A6N7ANP3-F1
#
_entry.id   AF-A0A6N7ANP3-F1
#
_cell.length_a   1.000
_cell.length_b   1.000
_cell.length_c   1.000
_cell.angle_alpha   90.00
_cell.angle_beta   90.00
_cell.angle_gamma   90.00
#
_symmetry.space_group_name_H-M   'P 1'
#
loop_
_entity.id
_entity.type
_entity.pdbx_description
1 polymer ?
#
loop_
_entity_poly.entity_id
_entity_poly.type
_entity_poly.pdbx_seq_one_letter_code
_entity_poly.pdbx_strand_id
1 'polypeptide(L)' 'MKARGITLEVNDAARVWLADIGYDPVYGARPLKRVIQRTLENPLAIRILEGHLKEGDMARVSVDDKGEGLVITGSA' A
#
# COMPACT_ATOMS: atom_id res chain seq x y z
N MET A 1 -14.24 1.99 -7.81
CA MET A 1 -14.21 1.31 -6.51
C MET A 1 -14.59 2.33 -5.45
N LYS A 2 -15.78 2.22 -4.83
CA LYS A 2 -16.07 2.96 -3.60
C LYS A 2 -15.75 2.04 -2.43
N ALA A 3 -14.47 1.97 -2.08
CA ALA A 3 -13.99 1.23 -0.92
C ALA A 3 -13.97 2.20 0.27
N ARG A 4 -15.02 2.14 1.11
CA ARG A 4 -15.08 2.71 2.49
C ARG A 4 -14.63 4.17 2.69
N GLY A 5 -14.66 5.02 1.66
CA GLY A 5 -14.36 6.45 1.78
C GLY A 5 -12.95 6.80 2.30
N ILE A 6 -11.99 5.87 2.26
CA ILE A 6 -10.61 6.11 2.69
C ILE A 6 -9.81 6.63 1.50
N THR A 7 -9.13 7.74 1.69
CA THR A 7 -8.23 8.31 0.68
C THR A 7 -6.86 7.67 0.84
N LEU A 8 -6.32 7.11 -0.25
CA LEU A 8 -4.98 6.51 -0.25
C LEU A 8 -3.98 7.46 -0.90
N GLU A 9 -2.99 7.92 -0.15
CA GLU A 9 -1.88 8.73 -0.63
C GLU A 9 -0.62 7.86 -0.65
N VAL A 10 -0.13 7.54 -1.85
CA VAL A 10 1.09 6.74 -2.03
C VAL A 10 2.20 7.66 -2.54
N ASN A 11 3.29 7.78 -1.77
CA ASN A 11 4.43 8.59 -2.18
C ASN A 11 5.21 7.92 -3.33
N ASP A 12 6.04 8.70 -4.02
CA ASP A 12 6.77 8.20 -5.19
C ASP A 12 7.75 7.08 -4.82
N ALA A 13 8.40 7.17 -3.66
CA ALA A 13 9.29 6.12 -3.16
C ALA A 13 8.57 4.76 -3.04
N ALA A 14 7.34 4.75 -2.51
CA ALA A 14 6.54 3.53 -2.39
C ALA A 14 6.11 2.99 -3.75
N ARG A 15 5.82 3.85 -4.73
CA ARG A 15 5.50 3.43 -6.10
C ARG A 15 6.69 2.76 -6.78
N VAL A 16 7.87 3.37 -6.64
CA VAL A 16 9.13 2.81 -7.17
C VAL A 16 9.42 1.46 -6.51
N TRP A 17 9.35 1.40 -5.18
CA TRP A 17 9.57 0.15 -4.45
C TRP A 17 8.61 -0.97 -4.87
N LEU A 18 7.31 -0.66 -5.02
CA LEU A 18 6.32 -1.63 -5.51
C LEU A 18 6.64 -2.09 -6.94
N ALA A 19 7.09 -1.19 -7.80
CA ALA A 19 7.50 -1.53 -9.16
C ALA A 19 8.72 -2.45 -9.15
N ASP A 20 9.74 -2.15 -8.35
CA ASP A 20 10.99 -2.92 -8.29
C ASP A 20 10.75 -4.35 -7.81
N ILE A 21 9.95 -4.55 -6.76
CA ILE A 21 9.68 -5.90 -6.24
C ILE A 21 8.60 -6.65 -7.03
N GLY A 22 7.73 -5.92 -7.72
CA GLY A 22 6.59 -6.46 -8.47
C GLY A 22 6.89 -6.71 -9.94
N TYR A 23 8.06 -6.27 -10.40
CA TYR A 23 8.57 -6.50 -11.74
C TYR A 23 9.35 -7.80 -11.81
N ASP A 24 8.97 -8.65 -12.75
CA ASP A 24 9.72 -9.86 -13.08
C ASP A 24 10.22 -9.74 -14.53
N PRO A 25 11.52 -9.97 -14.82
CA PRO A 25 12.07 -9.84 -16.18
C PRO A 25 11.39 -10.76 -17.21
N VAL A 26 10.88 -11.91 -16.77
CA VAL A 26 10.22 -12.92 -17.61
C VAL A 26 8.73 -12.62 -17.75
N TYR A 27 8.09 -12.15 -16.67
CA TYR A 27 6.62 -11.99 -16.62
C TYR A 27 6.14 -10.53 -16.67
N GLY A 28 7.05 -9.56 -16.70
CA GLY A 28 6.76 -8.12 -16.60
C GLY A 28 6.06 -7.77 -15.29
N ALA A 29 5.13 -6.80 -15.32
CA ALA A 29 4.36 -6.37 -14.16
C ALA A 29 3.22 -7.33 -13.75
N ARG A 30 3.15 -8.56 -14.29
CA ARG A 30 2.10 -9.52 -13.90
C ARG A 30 2.11 -9.85 -12.40
N PRO A 31 3.28 -10.01 -11.74
CA PRO A 31 3.32 -10.24 -10.30
C PRO A 31 2.94 -9.01 -9.46
N LEU A 32 3.03 -7.80 -10.02
CA LEU A 32 2.80 -6.52 -9.34
C LEU A 32 1.46 -6.48 -8.62
N LYS A 33 0.39 -6.98 -9.24
CA LYS A 33 -0.94 -7.04 -8.60
C LYS A 33 -0.91 -7.85 -7.30
N ARG A 34 -0.23 -9.00 -7.30
CA ARG A 34 -0.14 -9.88 -6.12
C ARG A 34 0.72 -9.24 -5.03
N VAL A 35 1.79 -8.55 -5.42
CA VAL A 35 2.62 -7.78 -4.49
C VAL A 35 1.78 -6.72 -3.80
N ILE A 36 1.12 -5.84 -4.57
CA ILE A 36 0.27 -4.77 -4.04
C ILE A 36 -0.78 -5.34 -3.08
N GLN A 37 -1.42 -6.45 -3.44
CA GLN A 37 -2.39 -7.09 -2.55
C GLN A 37 -1.77 -7.50 -1.21
N ARG A 38 -0.60 -8.12 -1.23
CA ARG A 38 0.05 -8.63 -0.01
C ARG A 38 0.69 -7.54 0.84
N THR A 39 1.31 -6.54 0.22
CA THR A 39 2.11 -5.51 0.92
C THR A 39 1.31 -4.26 1.23
N LEU A 40 0.19 -4.02 0.53
CA LEU A 40 -0.61 -2.81 0.68
C LEU A 40 -2.09 -3.11 1.01
N GLU A 41 -2.82 -3.86 0.19
CA GLU A 41 -4.26 -4.07 0.42
C GLU A 41 -4.54 -4.86 1.71
N ASN A 42 -3.81 -5.95 1.96
CA ASN A 42 -4.01 -6.77 3.14
C ASN A 42 -3.71 -6.01 4.45
N PRO A 43 -2.55 -5.33 4.61
CA PRO A 43 -2.28 -4.52 5.81
C PRO A 43 -3.25 -3.35 5.99
N LEU A 44 -3.70 -2.73 4.88
CA LEU A 44 -4.71 -1.67 4.93
C LEU A 44 -6.04 -2.21 5.47
N ALA A 45 -6.48 -3.37 4.98
CA ALA A 45 -7.70 -4.01 5.47
C ALA A 45 -7.62 -4.33 6.97
N ILE A 46 -6.48 -4.82 7.45
CA ILE A 46 -6.25 -5.10 8.88
C ILE A 46 -6.37 -3.81 9.71
N ARG A 47 -5.69 -2.73 9.31
CA ARG A 47 -5.77 -1.43 10.02
C ARG A 47 -7.17 -0.84 10.07
N ILE A 48 -7.96 -1.04 9.01
CA ILE A 48 -9.37 -0.63 8.99
C ILE A 48 -10.20 -1.47 9.98
N LEU A 49 -9.96 -2.78 10.03
CA LEU A 49 -10.66 -3.68 10.96
C LEU A 49 -10.28 -3.41 12.42
N GLU A 50 -9.03 -3.02 12.68
CA GLU A 50 -8.54 -2.60 14.00
C GLU A 50 -9.05 -1.21 14.43
N GLY A 51 -9.66 -0.46 13.51
CA GLY A 51 -10.17 0.89 13.78
C GLY A 51 -9.10 1.99 13.76
N HIS A 52 -7.88 1.68 13.29
CA HIS A 52 -6.81 2.66 13.08
C HIS A 52 -7.04 3.57 11.88
N LEU A 53 -7.89 3.15 10.95
CA LEU A 53 -8.33 3.92 9.78
C LEU A 53 -9.86 3.86 9.70
N LYS A 54 -10.48 5.03 9.68
CA LYS A 54 -11.93 5.20 9.58
C LYS A 54 -12.31 5.75 8.21
N GLU A 55 -13.59 5.62 7.90
CA GLU A 55 -14.14 6.21 6.68
C GLU A 55 -13.98 7.74 6.70
N GLY A 56 -13.43 8.29 5.61
CA GLY A 56 -13.04 9.70 5.51
C GLY A 56 -11.56 9.96 5.78
N ASP A 57 -10.86 9.04 6.45
CA ASP A 57 -9.45 9.21 6.78
C ASP A 57 -8.54 9.13 5.55
N MET A 58 -7.34 9.68 5.69
CA MET A 58 -6.28 9.56 4.70
C MET A 58 -5.21 8.57 5.18
N ALA A 59 -5.05 7.48 4.42
CA ALA A 59 -3.98 6.52 4.59
C ALA A 59 -2.77 6.94 3.73
N ARG A 60 -1.66 7.27 4.38
CA ARG A 60 -0.39 7.58 3.71
C ARG A 60 0.50 6.35 3.66
N VAL A 61 1.03 6.06 2.48
CA VAL A 61 1.90 4.93 2.21
C VAL A 61 3.29 5.44 1.84
N SER A 62 4.28 5.00 2.60
CA SER A 62 5.70 5.27 2.37
C SER A 62 6.50 3.99 2.45
N VAL A 63 7.74 4.04 1.99
CA VAL A 63 8.73 3.00 2.28
C VAL A 63 9.21 3.18 3.73
N ASP A 64 9.55 2.09 4.40
CA ASP A 64 10.17 2.13 5.72
C ASP A 64 11.58 2.74 5.66
N ASP A 65 12.15 3.05 6.83
CA ASP A 65 13.48 3.64 6.94
C ASP A 65 14.61 2.73 6.40
N LYS A 66 14.31 1.44 6.18
CA LYS A 66 15.27 0.42 5.72
C LYS A 66 15.20 0.16 4.22
N GLY A 67 14.15 0.61 3.53
CA GLY A 67 13.91 0.26 2.13
C GLY A 67 13.32 -1.16 1.93
N GLU A 68 12.90 -1.83 3.00
CA GLU A 68 12.56 -3.26 2.99
C GLU A 68 11.04 -3.52 2.96
N GLY A 69 10.22 -2.51 3.23
CA GLY A 69 8.78 -2.66 3.32
C GLY A 69 7.99 -1.37 3.16
N LEU A 70 6.66 -1.50 3.09
CA LEU A 70 5.74 -0.37 3.12
C LEU A 70 5.24 -0.12 4.54
N VAL A 71 5.23 1.16 4.91
CA VAL A 71 4.58 1.66 6.11
C VAL A 71 3.32 2.39 5.70
N ILE A 72 2.22 2.09 6.40
CA ILE A 72 0.94 2.79 6.23
C ILE A 72 0.68 3.57 7.50
N THR A 73 0.47 4.87 7.38
CA THR A 73 0.09 5.74 8.50
C THR A 73 -1.30 6.30 8.23
N GLY A 74 -2.13 6.40 9.28
CA GLY A 74 -3.43 7.03 9.21
C GLY A 74 -3.36 8.43 9.80
N SER A 75 -3.86 9.43 9.07
CA SER A 75 -4.22 10.73 9.65
C SER A 75 -5.73 10.85 9.66
N ALA A 76 -6.26 11.13 10.85
CA ALA A 76 -7.61 11.66 11.02
C ALA A 76 -7.71 13.09 10.45
#